data_AF-A0A4U0V1B4-F1
#
_entry.id   AF-A0A4U0V1B4-F1
#
_cell.length_a   1.000
_cell.length_b   1.000
_cell.length_c   1.000
_cell.angle_alpha   90.00
_cell.angle_beta   90.00
_cell.angle_gamma   90.00
#
_symmetry.space_group_name_H-M   'P 1'
#
loop_
_entity.id
_entity.type
_entity.pdbx_description
1 polymer ?
#
loop_
_entity_poly.entity_id
_entity_poly.type
_entity_poly.pdbx_seq_one_letter_code
_entity_poly.pdbx_strand_id
1 'polypeptide(L)'
;YFAHQHPEYDFFWNWEMDVRYIGHWYHLFSQVSSWAAQQPRKGLWERNGRFYVPSEHGSWEDFRQMVRVQTEHGTSQKSNMYGKMGQDAGGSKHNPLDDAGRRPAAPIWGPLPPTGEGDSTADPDNDPTPPTTYDKDQYTWGVGEEADFITFNPLFDPHTTNWILAEDVTGYNTSSHHYPPRRTAIITASRLSRRLLQTMHRETSMKRHTMFSEMWPGSIALHHGYKAVYAPHPVYIDRAWPTAYLTAIFNNGLNGAAGGSRTSVFSDERQHNFRGTTWYYDAGFAPNLWKRWLGKRVDNDGGEQAEQAGEGRMCLPGVLVHPVKGVELVFEHQVGEG
;
A
#
# COMPACT_ATOMS: atom_id res chain seq x y z
N TYR A 1 -8.42 9.18 19.46
CA TYR A 1 -8.30 9.87 20.76
C TYR A 1 -6.88 10.33 21.04
N PHE A 2 -5.85 9.46 20.94
CA PHE A 2 -4.45 9.83 21.21
C PHE A 2 -3.96 11.10 20.49
N ALA A 3 -4.04 11.15 19.16
CA ALA A 3 -3.60 12.31 18.37
C ALA A 3 -4.39 13.62 18.63
N HIS A 4 -5.55 13.53 19.29
CA HIS A 4 -6.31 14.69 19.74
C HIS A 4 -5.81 15.20 21.10
N GLN A 5 -5.41 14.29 21.99
CA GLN A 5 -4.86 14.62 23.31
C GLN A 5 -3.39 15.04 23.27
N HIS A 6 -2.66 14.61 22.23
CA HIS A 6 -1.23 14.90 22.06
C HIS A 6 -0.97 15.72 20.78
N PRO A 7 -1.37 17.00 20.74
CA PRO A 7 -1.19 17.87 19.58
C PRO A 7 0.29 18.20 19.28
N GLU A 8 1.20 17.94 20.21
CA GLU A 8 2.65 18.12 20.06
C GLU A 8 3.28 17.18 19.02
N TYR A 9 2.60 16.09 18.64
CA TYR A 9 3.05 15.19 17.59
C TYR A 9 2.32 15.48 16.27
N ASP A 10 3.09 15.72 15.22
CA ASP A 10 2.54 15.91 13.87
C ASP A 10 2.36 14.60 13.10
N PHE A 11 3.10 13.55 13.46
CA PHE A 11 3.09 12.25 12.78
C PHE A 11 3.13 11.09 13.76
N PHE A 12 2.45 10.00 13.40
CA PHE A 12 2.29 8.80 14.22
C PHE A 12 2.64 7.56 13.39
N TRP A 13 3.52 6.72 13.92
CA TRP A 13 3.81 5.41 13.34
C TRP A 13 2.89 4.35 13.96
N ASN A 14 2.14 3.65 13.12
CA ASN A 14 1.31 2.51 13.50
C ASN A 14 1.96 1.22 12.96
N TRP A 15 2.23 0.26 13.83
CA TRP A 15 2.84 -1.02 13.50
C TRP A 15 2.04 -2.16 14.12
N GLU A 16 1.83 -3.24 13.37
CA GLU A 16 1.24 -4.46 13.92
C GLU A 16 2.24 -5.14 14.86
N MET A 17 1.72 -5.80 15.91
CA MET A 17 2.55 -6.39 16.98
C MET A 17 3.43 -7.55 16.50
N ASP A 18 3.11 -8.13 15.35
CA ASP A 18 3.80 -9.20 14.66
C ASP A 18 4.67 -8.71 13.48
N VAL A 19 4.86 -7.40 13.32
CA VAL A 19 5.89 -6.86 12.42
C VAL A 19 7.25 -6.84 13.11
N ARG A 20 8.30 -7.23 12.40
CA ARG A 20 9.69 -7.07 12.82
C ARG A 20 10.50 -6.35 11.75
N TYR A 21 11.57 -5.69 12.18
CA TYR A 21 12.57 -5.11 11.30
C TYR A 21 13.95 -5.59 11.75
N ILE A 22 14.70 -6.19 10.82
CA ILE A 22 16.09 -6.57 11.03
C ILE A 22 16.94 -5.38 10.61
N GLY A 23 17.17 -4.45 11.53
CA GLY A 23 17.90 -3.22 11.29
C GLY A 23 17.60 -2.16 12.34
N HIS A 24 18.04 -0.93 12.11
CA HIS A 24 17.80 0.17 13.05
C HIS A 24 16.57 1.01 12.66
N TRP A 25 15.55 1.03 13.50
CA TRP A 25 14.28 1.74 13.23
C TRP A 25 14.44 3.23 12.91
N TYR A 26 15.33 3.94 13.62
CA TYR A 26 15.66 5.34 13.29
C TYR A 26 16.08 5.52 11.82
N HIS A 27 16.93 4.65 11.28
CA HIS A 27 17.36 4.72 9.89
C HIS A 27 16.21 4.43 8.92
N LEU A 28 15.36 3.44 9.22
CA LEU A 28 14.18 3.15 8.42
C LEU A 28 13.24 4.36 8.37
N PHE A 29 12.84 4.90 9.52
CA PHE A 29 11.87 5.99 9.60
C PHE A 29 12.39 7.30 9.00
N SER A 30 13.68 7.60 9.21
CA SER A 30 14.30 8.82 8.68
C SER A 30 14.42 8.76 7.15
N GLN A 31 14.84 7.62 6.59
CA GLN A 31 14.97 7.45 5.15
C GLN A 31 13.62 7.42 4.45
N VAL A 32 12.64 6.69 5.02
CA VAL A 32 11.29 6.60 4.46
C VAL A 32 10.61 7.97 4.45
N SER A 33 10.69 8.73 5.56
CA SER A 33 10.12 10.09 5.62
C SER A 33 10.80 11.02 4.61
N SER A 34 12.14 11.04 4.58
CA SER A 34 12.90 11.89 3.66
C SER A 34 12.62 11.57 2.19
N TRP A 35 12.57 10.29 1.83
CA TRP A 35 12.24 9.85 0.48
C TRP A 35 10.79 10.20 0.11
N ALA A 36 9.83 10.00 1.02
CA ALA A 36 8.43 10.35 0.80
C ALA A 36 8.24 11.87 0.59
N ALA A 37 8.98 12.69 1.34
CA ALA A 37 8.95 14.15 1.17
C ALA A 37 9.42 14.58 -0.23
N GLN A 38 10.36 13.87 -0.83
CA GLN A 38 10.87 14.15 -2.18
C GLN A 38 9.90 13.74 -3.30
N GLN A 39 8.87 12.93 -3.02
CA GLN A 39 7.94 12.48 -4.07
C GLN A 39 6.98 13.61 -4.51
N PRO A 40 6.90 13.93 -5.81
CA PRO A 40 5.92 14.88 -6.32
C PRO A 40 4.53 14.25 -6.39
N ARG A 41 3.48 15.07 -6.17
CA ARG A 41 2.08 14.64 -6.26
C ARG A 41 1.67 14.21 -7.68
N LYS A 42 2.32 14.76 -8.72
CA LYS A 42 2.07 14.39 -10.12
C LYS A 42 2.39 12.93 -10.37
N GLY A 43 1.37 12.15 -10.73
CA GLY A 43 1.48 10.71 -10.98
C GLY A 43 1.67 9.87 -9.70
N LEU A 44 1.48 10.46 -8.51
CA LEU A 44 1.81 9.79 -7.24
C LEU A 44 0.88 8.62 -6.96
N TRP A 45 -0.42 8.81 -7.12
CA TRP A 45 -1.40 7.75 -6.88
C TRP A 45 -1.23 6.57 -7.83
N GLU A 46 -0.84 6.84 -9.08
CA GLU A 46 -0.55 5.83 -10.07
C GLU A 46 0.70 5.02 -9.68
N ARG A 47 1.75 5.68 -9.21
CA ARG A 47 2.94 4.97 -8.70
C ARG A 47 2.63 4.19 -7.43
N ASN A 48 1.86 4.76 -6.51
CA ASN A 48 1.52 4.11 -5.26
C ASN A 48 0.74 2.82 -5.45
N GLY A 49 -0.05 2.70 -6.53
CA GLY A 49 -0.82 1.51 -6.85
C GLY A 49 -0.01 0.38 -7.51
N ARG A 50 1.33 0.44 -7.53
CA ARG A 50 2.20 -0.50 -8.27
C ARG A 50 3.36 -0.99 -7.43
N PHE A 51 3.73 -2.26 -7.59
CA PHE A 51 5.00 -2.78 -7.10
C PHE A 51 6.15 -2.32 -7.99
N TYR A 52 7.29 -1.99 -7.39
CA TYR A 52 8.52 -1.67 -8.10
C TYR A 52 9.49 -2.86 -8.07
N VAL A 53 9.82 -3.39 -9.24
CA VAL A 53 10.76 -4.52 -9.42
C VAL A 53 11.98 -3.99 -10.18
N PRO A 54 13.11 -3.71 -9.50
CA PRO A 54 14.24 -2.99 -10.10
C PRO A 54 14.79 -3.62 -11.39
N SER A 55 14.85 -4.94 -11.46
CA SER A 55 15.39 -5.66 -12.63
C SER A 55 14.51 -5.55 -13.87
N GLU A 56 13.22 -5.27 -13.71
CA GLU A 56 12.27 -5.12 -14.82
C GLU A 56 11.97 -3.65 -15.13
N HIS A 57 11.94 -2.81 -14.09
CA HIS A 57 11.55 -1.41 -14.22
C HIS A 57 12.74 -0.46 -14.40
N GLY A 58 13.98 -0.92 -14.20
CA GLY A 58 15.17 -0.07 -14.28
C GLY A 58 15.30 0.81 -13.04
N SER A 59 15.72 2.06 -13.23
CA SER A 59 15.82 3.03 -12.14
C SER A 59 14.44 3.50 -11.65
N TRP A 60 14.41 4.21 -10.52
CA TRP A 60 13.15 4.84 -10.06
C TRP A 60 12.61 5.84 -11.09
N GLU A 61 13.48 6.55 -11.81
CA GLU A 61 13.04 7.50 -12.84
C GLU A 61 12.44 6.77 -14.05
N ASP A 62 13.05 5.66 -14.48
CA ASP A 62 12.50 4.81 -15.55
C ASP A 62 11.12 4.28 -15.15
N PHE A 63 10.97 3.82 -13.91
CA PHE A 63 9.68 3.41 -13.35
C PHE A 63 8.66 4.55 -13.36
N ARG A 64 9.03 5.75 -12.93
CA ARG A 64 8.14 6.94 -12.96
C ARG A 64 7.67 7.26 -14.37
N GLN A 65 8.57 7.23 -15.36
CA GLN A 65 8.24 7.48 -16.76
C GLN A 65 7.34 6.38 -17.34
N MET A 66 7.65 5.11 -17.03
CA MET A 66 6.82 3.98 -17.43
C MET A 66 5.39 4.12 -16.90
N VAL A 67 5.22 4.45 -15.62
CA VAL A 67 3.89 4.64 -15.02
C VAL A 67 3.13 5.77 -15.69
N ARG A 68 3.79 6.90 -16.02
CA ARG A 68 3.18 8.00 -16.79
C ARG A 68 2.62 7.49 -18.12
N VAL A 69 3.46 6.83 -18.92
CA VAL A 69 3.06 6.31 -20.24
C VAL A 69 1.90 5.32 -20.12
N GLN A 70 1.94 4.41 -19.14
CA GLN A 70 0.86 3.44 -18.95
C GLN A 70 -0.45 4.09 -18.52
N THR A 71 -0.42 5.18 -17.75
CA THR A 71 -1.63 5.92 -17.37
C THR A 71 -2.19 6.71 -18.54
N GLU A 72 -1.35 7.46 -19.26
CA GLU A 72 -1.75 8.35 -20.37
C GLU A 72 -2.15 7.59 -21.65
N HIS A 73 -1.56 6.41 -21.90
CA HIS A 73 -1.82 5.66 -23.13
C HIS A 73 -2.52 4.31 -22.89
N GLY A 74 -2.65 3.90 -21.63
CA GLY A 74 -3.15 2.58 -21.27
C GLY A 74 -2.16 1.46 -21.59
N THR A 75 -2.53 0.22 -21.25
CA THR A 75 -1.75 -0.98 -21.62
C THR A 75 -2.53 -1.92 -22.55
N SER A 76 -1.85 -2.89 -23.16
CA SER A 76 -2.46 -3.98 -23.95
C SER A 76 -2.75 -5.24 -23.11
N GLN A 77 -2.71 -5.13 -21.78
CA GLN A 77 -2.87 -6.27 -20.88
C GLN A 77 -4.31 -6.85 -20.91
N LYS A 78 -4.43 -8.16 -20.66
CA LYS A 78 -5.73 -8.85 -20.59
C LYS A 78 -6.64 -8.27 -19.50
N SER A 79 -6.07 -7.74 -18.41
CA SER A 79 -6.79 -7.02 -17.36
C SER A 79 -7.67 -5.88 -17.92
N ASN A 80 -7.18 -5.16 -18.93
CA ASN A 80 -7.93 -4.10 -19.60
C ASN A 80 -9.08 -4.63 -20.46
N MET A 81 -8.96 -5.85 -21.01
CA MET A 81 -10.06 -6.50 -21.74
C MET A 81 -11.18 -6.96 -20.81
N TYR A 82 -10.85 -7.48 -19.62
CA TYR A 82 -11.85 -7.85 -18.62
C TYR A 82 -12.55 -6.62 -18.02
N GLY A 83 -11.83 -5.51 -17.82
CA GLY A 83 -12.46 -4.23 -17.44
C GLY A 83 -13.48 -3.76 -18.48
N LYS A 84 -13.15 -3.86 -19.78
CA LYS A 84 -14.05 -3.52 -20.89
C LYS A 84 -15.28 -4.43 -20.95
N MET A 85 -15.11 -5.75 -20.84
CA MET A 85 -16.23 -6.72 -20.88
C MET A 85 -17.17 -6.58 -19.67
N GLY A 86 -16.65 -6.21 -18.50
CA GLY A 86 -17.48 -5.90 -17.32
C GLY A 86 -18.41 -4.72 -17.57
N GLN A 87 -17.86 -3.62 -18.10
CA GLN A 87 -18.59 -2.38 -18.44
C GLN A 87 -19.66 -2.59 -19.53
N ASP A 88 -19.36 -3.32 -20.60
CA ASP A 88 -20.27 -3.55 -21.73
C ASP A 88 -21.45 -4.49 -21.38
N ALA A 89 -21.35 -5.29 -20.32
CA ALA A 89 -22.39 -6.25 -19.92
C ALA A 89 -23.57 -5.65 -19.15
N GLY A 90 -23.65 -4.32 -18.99
CA GLY A 90 -24.77 -3.62 -18.33
C GLY A 90 -24.96 -3.92 -16.84
N GLY A 91 -24.08 -4.74 -16.25
CA GLY A 91 -24.04 -5.10 -14.83
C GLY A 91 -22.78 -4.61 -14.11
N SER A 92 -21.95 -3.77 -14.75
CA SER A 92 -20.78 -3.20 -14.09
C SER A 92 -21.22 -2.17 -13.05
N LYS A 93 -20.74 -2.38 -11.82
CA LYS A 93 -20.77 -1.44 -10.71
C LYS A 93 -20.09 -0.15 -11.18
N HIS A 94 -20.75 1.01 -11.04
CA HIS A 94 -20.18 2.29 -11.47
C HIS A 94 -19.31 2.88 -10.34
N ASN A 95 -18.07 3.23 -10.62
CA ASN A 95 -17.17 3.94 -9.71
C ASN A 95 -16.63 5.18 -10.43
N PRO A 96 -16.41 6.33 -9.77
CA PRO A 96 -15.75 7.48 -10.38
C PRO A 96 -14.38 7.17 -11.01
N LEU A 97 -13.70 6.11 -10.55
CA LEU A 97 -12.46 5.60 -11.15
C LEU A 97 -12.69 4.75 -12.42
N ASP A 98 -13.92 4.34 -12.73
CA ASP A 98 -14.31 3.63 -13.96
C ASP A 98 -14.49 4.56 -15.16
N ASP A 99 -14.79 5.83 -14.92
CA ASP A 99 -14.81 6.85 -15.98
C ASP A 99 -13.41 7.00 -16.63
N ALA A 100 -12.36 6.60 -15.90
CA ALA A 100 -10.98 6.44 -16.38
C ALA A 100 -10.74 5.13 -17.19
N GLY A 101 -11.76 4.29 -17.35
CA GLY A 101 -11.76 3.08 -18.18
C GLY A 101 -11.86 3.35 -19.69
N ARG A 102 -12.18 4.59 -20.09
CA ARG A 102 -11.88 5.08 -21.44
C ARG A 102 -10.39 5.37 -21.50
N ARG A 103 -9.64 4.77 -22.43
CA ARG A 103 -8.31 5.28 -22.78
C ARG A 103 -8.42 6.79 -23.06
N PRO A 104 -7.66 7.69 -22.43
CA PRO A 104 -6.74 7.59 -21.27
C PRO A 104 -7.40 7.62 -19.89
N ALA A 105 -6.81 6.93 -18.90
CA ALA A 105 -7.19 7.10 -17.50
C ALA A 105 -6.83 8.52 -17.03
N ALA A 106 -7.81 9.28 -16.51
CA ALA A 106 -7.54 10.60 -15.96
C ALA A 106 -6.63 10.47 -14.72
N PRO A 107 -5.41 11.03 -14.74
CA PRO A 107 -4.52 10.94 -13.59
C PRO A 107 -5.11 11.71 -12.40
N ILE A 108 -4.88 11.20 -11.19
CA ILE A 108 -5.40 11.86 -9.99
C ILE A 108 -4.58 13.13 -9.71
N TRP A 109 -5.28 14.27 -9.64
CA TRP A 109 -4.69 15.59 -9.46
C TRP A 109 -5.49 16.44 -8.49
N GLY A 110 -5.17 16.32 -7.20
CA GLY A 110 -5.91 16.97 -6.12
C GLY A 110 -6.93 16.07 -5.45
N PRO A 111 -7.87 16.67 -4.69
CA PRO A 111 -8.94 15.95 -4.00
C PRO A 111 -9.85 15.21 -4.98
N LEU A 112 -10.22 13.97 -4.62
CA LEU A 112 -11.18 13.16 -5.38
C LEU A 112 -12.34 12.74 -4.46
N PRO A 113 -13.27 13.65 -4.12
CA PRO A 113 -14.34 13.38 -3.18
C PRO A 113 -15.37 12.37 -3.75
N PRO A 114 -16.17 11.73 -2.88
CA PRO A 114 -17.33 10.95 -3.29
C PRO A 114 -18.32 11.80 -4.10
N THR A 115 -18.95 11.19 -5.10
CA THR A 115 -19.89 11.85 -6.02
C THR A 115 -21.32 11.31 -5.93
N GLY A 116 -21.59 10.40 -4.99
CA GLY A 116 -22.94 9.88 -4.77
C GLY A 116 -23.91 11.00 -4.39
N GLU A 117 -25.18 10.88 -4.78
CA GLU A 117 -26.18 11.89 -4.43
C GLU A 117 -26.28 12.03 -2.90
N GLY A 118 -26.08 13.25 -2.40
CA GLY A 118 -26.08 13.53 -0.96
C GLY A 118 -24.77 13.26 -0.23
N ASP A 119 -23.77 12.65 -0.88
CA ASP A 119 -22.44 12.49 -0.31
C ASP A 119 -21.72 13.84 -0.21
N SER A 120 -20.99 14.02 0.89
CA SER A 120 -20.12 15.19 1.08
C SER A 120 -19.03 14.88 2.09
N THR A 121 -17.82 15.37 1.86
CA THR A 121 -16.71 15.26 2.81
C THR A 121 -16.82 16.30 3.93
N ALA A 122 -16.13 16.05 5.03
CA ALA A 122 -16.02 16.94 6.16
C ALA A 122 -14.97 18.02 5.88
N ASP A 123 -15.36 19.29 5.95
CA ASP A 123 -14.45 20.43 5.81
C ASP A 123 -13.72 20.52 4.44
N PRO A 124 -14.43 20.38 3.30
CA PRO A 124 -13.81 20.34 1.96
C PRO A 124 -13.11 21.65 1.56
N ASP A 125 -13.51 22.79 2.15
CA ASP A 125 -12.94 24.10 1.82
C ASP A 125 -11.47 24.23 2.27
N ASN A 126 -11.00 23.35 3.17
CA ASN A 126 -9.62 23.30 3.65
C ASN A 126 -8.74 22.28 2.90
N ASP A 127 -9.26 21.65 1.85
CA ASP A 127 -8.50 20.67 1.07
C ASP A 127 -7.41 21.34 0.21
N PRO A 128 -6.24 20.68 0.00
CA PRO A 128 -5.17 21.24 -0.83
C PRO A 128 -5.62 21.39 -2.29
N THR A 129 -5.48 22.61 -2.82
CA THR A 129 -5.75 22.89 -4.23
C THR A 129 -4.45 22.81 -5.04
N PRO A 130 -4.42 22.10 -6.18
CA PRO A 130 -3.26 22.09 -7.05
C PRO A 130 -2.90 23.50 -7.56
N PRO A 131 -1.62 23.92 -7.52
CA PRO A 131 -1.22 25.28 -7.91
C PRO A 131 -1.31 25.54 -9.42
N THR A 132 -1.42 24.49 -10.22
CA THR A 132 -1.53 24.54 -11.68
C THR A 132 -2.24 23.28 -12.20
N THR A 133 -2.55 23.24 -13.49
CA THR A 133 -3.10 22.06 -14.17
C THR A 133 -2.06 20.93 -14.25
N TYR A 134 -2.51 19.68 -14.25
CA TYR A 134 -1.64 18.49 -14.31
C TYR A 134 -0.54 18.59 -15.38
N ASP A 135 -0.90 18.96 -16.62
CA ASP A 135 0.04 19.01 -17.75
C ASP A 135 1.13 20.07 -17.59
N LYS A 136 0.82 21.18 -16.91
CA LYS A 136 1.73 22.30 -16.72
C LYS A 136 2.72 22.08 -15.57
N ASP A 137 2.36 21.26 -14.57
CA ASP A 137 3.27 20.98 -13.46
C ASP A 137 4.50 20.18 -13.93
N GLN A 138 5.69 20.69 -13.59
CA GLN A 138 6.97 20.06 -13.88
C GLN A 138 7.44 19.20 -12.70
N TYR A 139 6.53 18.42 -12.11
CA TYR A 139 6.77 17.61 -10.92
C TYR A 139 7.22 18.43 -9.70
N THR A 140 6.64 19.61 -9.51
CA THR A 140 7.05 20.54 -8.44
C THR A 140 6.09 20.49 -7.25
N TRP A 141 4.80 20.27 -7.49
CA TRP A 141 3.83 20.27 -6.41
C TRP A 141 4.03 19.09 -5.44
N GLY A 142 4.15 19.42 -4.16
CA GLY A 142 4.33 18.47 -3.05
C GLY A 142 5.77 18.00 -2.83
N VAL A 143 6.76 18.46 -3.60
CA VAL A 143 8.17 18.16 -3.31
C VAL A 143 8.61 18.97 -2.08
N GLY A 144 9.22 18.30 -1.10
CA GLY A 144 9.58 18.87 0.20
C GLY A 144 8.43 18.89 1.23
N GLU A 145 7.21 18.59 0.81
CA GLU A 145 6.06 18.43 1.71
C GLU A 145 6.09 17.03 2.34
N GLU A 146 5.96 16.96 3.67
CA GLU A 146 5.80 15.69 4.38
C GLU A 146 4.52 14.95 3.94
N ALA A 147 4.60 13.62 3.78
CA ALA A 147 3.43 12.82 3.43
C ALA A 147 2.49 12.65 4.63
N ASP A 148 1.19 12.86 4.42
CA ASP A 148 0.13 12.61 5.39
C ASP A 148 -0.09 11.13 5.68
N PHE A 149 0.18 10.29 4.67
CA PHE A 149 0.05 8.84 4.80
C PHE A 149 1.24 8.16 4.14
N ILE A 150 1.93 7.29 4.87
CA ILE A 150 2.97 6.42 4.31
C ILE A 150 2.58 4.97 4.56
N THR A 151 2.60 4.15 3.52
CA THR A 151 2.38 2.69 3.59
C THR A 151 3.60 1.92 3.13
N PHE A 152 3.66 0.64 3.51
CA PHE A 152 4.69 -0.31 3.06
C PHE A 152 4.13 -1.38 2.11
N ASN A 153 2.90 -1.20 1.64
CA ASN A 153 2.28 -1.99 0.60
C ASN A 153 1.60 -1.02 -0.39
N PRO A 154 1.45 -1.36 -1.69
CA PRO A 154 0.80 -0.51 -2.66
C PRO A 154 -0.58 -0.04 -2.20
N LEU A 155 -0.89 1.23 -2.48
CA LEU A 155 -2.22 1.81 -2.36
C LEU A 155 -3.03 1.41 -3.58
N PHE A 156 -3.50 0.16 -3.60
CA PHE A 156 -4.22 -0.39 -4.74
C PHE A 156 -5.67 0.08 -4.77
N ASP A 157 -6.26 0.05 -5.96
CA ASP A 157 -7.69 0.25 -6.13
C ASP A 157 -8.44 -1.05 -5.84
N PRO A 158 -9.30 -1.13 -4.80
CA PRO A 158 -10.07 -2.34 -4.54
C PRO A 158 -11.19 -2.57 -5.56
N HIS A 159 -11.52 -1.56 -6.37
CA HIS A 159 -12.61 -1.67 -7.34
C HIS A 159 -12.34 -2.75 -8.40
N THR A 160 -13.39 -3.50 -8.75
CA THR A 160 -13.36 -4.69 -9.63
C THR A 160 -12.40 -5.82 -9.22
N THR A 161 -11.73 -5.73 -8.07
CA THR A 161 -11.01 -6.87 -7.48
C THR A 161 -12.00 -7.83 -6.82
N ASN A 162 -11.57 -9.07 -6.56
CA ASN A 162 -12.33 -10.01 -5.71
C ASN A 162 -11.84 -9.97 -4.25
N TRP A 163 -11.29 -8.85 -3.79
CA TRP A 163 -10.92 -8.72 -2.38
C TRP A 163 -12.18 -8.67 -1.51
N ILE A 164 -12.31 -9.56 -0.53
CA ILE A 164 -13.55 -9.74 0.26
C ILE A 164 -14.04 -8.47 0.97
N LEU A 165 -13.16 -7.54 1.29
CA LEU A 165 -13.49 -6.29 2.00
C LEU A 165 -13.58 -5.09 1.05
N ALA A 166 -13.52 -5.31 -0.26
CA ALA A 166 -13.57 -4.25 -1.27
C ALA A 166 -14.85 -3.41 -1.21
N GLU A 167 -15.92 -3.91 -0.59
CA GLU A 167 -17.22 -3.24 -0.50
C GLU A 167 -17.58 -2.79 0.93
N ASP A 168 -16.69 -2.98 1.89
CA ASP A 168 -16.89 -2.57 3.28
C ASP A 168 -16.77 -1.04 3.42
N VAL A 169 -17.87 -0.37 3.08
CA VAL A 169 -18.07 1.07 3.04
C VAL A 169 -19.39 1.38 3.71
N THR A 170 -19.38 2.30 4.69
CA THR A 170 -20.56 2.70 5.44
C THR A 170 -20.70 4.22 5.44
N GLY A 171 -21.94 4.70 5.38
CA GLY A 171 -22.28 6.13 5.44
C GLY A 171 -22.30 6.86 4.09
N TYR A 172 -21.87 6.21 3.02
CA TYR A 172 -21.88 6.76 1.65
C TYR A 172 -23.11 6.28 0.87
N ASN A 173 -23.54 7.05 -0.12
CA ASN A 173 -24.56 6.63 -1.07
C ASN A 173 -24.02 5.57 -2.04
N THR A 174 -24.23 4.31 -1.69
CA THR A 174 -23.85 3.13 -2.48
C THR A 174 -24.96 2.59 -3.38
N SER A 175 -26.04 3.37 -3.56
CA SER A 175 -27.13 3.02 -4.48
C SER A 175 -26.58 2.76 -5.88
N SER A 176 -27.18 1.83 -6.61
CA SER A 176 -26.71 1.43 -7.95
C SER A 176 -25.27 0.91 -7.99
N HIS A 177 -24.75 0.43 -6.85
CA HIS A 177 -23.36 0.00 -6.69
C HIS A 177 -22.35 1.13 -6.96
N HIS A 178 -22.73 2.37 -6.68
CA HIS A 178 -21.86 3.55 -6.78
C HIS A 178 -21.00 3.70 -5.54
N TYR A 179 -19.76 3.22 -5.58
CA TYR A 179 -18.88 3.33 -4.41
C TYR A 179 -18.02 4.59 -4.48
N PRO A 180 -17.66 5.19 -3.33
CA PRO A 180 -16.71 6.30 -3.30
C PRO A 180 -15.33 5.86 -3.84
N PRO A 181 -14.52 6.81 -4.34
CA PRO A 181 -13.13 6.54 -4.72
C PRO A 181 -12.36 5.93 -3.54
N ARG A 182 -11.59 4.86 -3.77
CA ARG A 182 -10.95 4.10 -2.68
C ARG A 182 -9.51 3.73 -3.01
N ARG A 183 -8.68 3.71 -1.97
CA ARG A 183 -7.29 3.26 -2.01
C ARG A 183 -6.99 2.45 -0.75
N THR A 184 -6.51 1.24 -0.97
CA THR A 184 -6.30 0.24 0.08
C THR A 184 -4.83 -0.14 0.16
N ALA A 185 -4.31 -0.29 1.37
CA ALA A 185 -3.03 -0.95 1.61
C ALA A 185 -3.21 -2.04 2.66
N ILE A 186 -3.16 -3.31 2.21
CA ILE A 186 -3.22 -4.46 3.11
C ILE A 186 -1.96 -4.47 3.98
N ILE A 187 -2.11 -4.82 5.26
CA ILE A 187 -1.21 -4.55 6.39
C ILE A 187 -1.34 -3.11 6.89
N THR A 188 -1.80 -2.95 8.12
CA THR A 188 -1.98 -1.67 8.81
C THR A 188 -0.66 -1.05 9.33
N ALA A 189 0.47 -1.37 8.72
CA ALA A 189 1.78 -0.77 9.01
C ALA A 189 1.93 0.54 8.23
N SER A 190 1.93 1.68 8.93
CA SER A 190 1.89 2.99 8.29
C SER A 190 2.41 4.14 9.16
N ARG A 191 2.66 5.29 8.51
CA ARG A 191 2.78 6.59 9.18
C ARG A 191 1.57 7.44 8.83
N LEU A 192 0.92 8.06 9.81
CA LEU A 192 -0.23 8.95 9.62
C LEU A 192 0.08 10.34 10.18
N SER A 193 -0.31 11.41 9.47
CA SER A 193 -0.26 12.77 10.02
C SER A 193 -1.41 13.00 10.99
N ARG A 194 -1.19 13.92 11.94
CA ARG A 194 -2.25 14.41 12.84
C ARG A 194 -3.41 14.98 12.03
N ARG A 195 -3.13 15.70 10.94
CA ARG A 195 -4.14 16.24 10.02
C ARG A 195 -5.03 15.14 9.47
N LEU A 196 -4.45 14.07 8.92
CA LEU A 196 -5.21 12.92 8.40
C LEU A 196 -6.06 12.27 9.49
N LEU A 197 -5.50 12.03 10.68
CA LEU A 197 -6.24 11.45 11.81
C LEU A 197 -7.42 12.33 12.26
N GLN A 198 -7.25 13.65 12.25
CA GLN A 198 -8.34 14.58 12.56
C GLN A 198 -9.42 14.60 11.47
N THR A 199 -9.04 14.58 10.19
CA THR A 199 -10.00 14.47 9.08
C THR A 199 -10.78 13.16 9.16
N MET A 200 -10.10 12.02 9.33
CA MET A 200 -10.75 10.71 9.55
C MET A 200 -11.75 10.77 10.71
N HIS A 201 -11.40 11.44 11.81
CA HIS A 201 -12.31 11.60 12.95
C HIS A 201 -13.54 12.45 12.60
N ARG A 202 -13.40 13.54 11.85
CA ARG A 202 -14.52 14.39 11.42
C ARG A 202 -15.43 13.65 10.44
N GLU A 203 -14.84 12.92 9.50
CA GLU A 203 -15.56 12.07 8.55
C GLU A 203 -16.45 11.05 9.29
N THR A 204 -15.88 10.33 10.26
CA THR A 204 -16.65 9.37 11.06
C THR A 204 -17.69 10.03 11.97
N SER A 205 -17.34 11.12 12.66
CA SER A 205 -18.23 11.73 13.67
C SER A 205 -19.34 12.61 13.08
N MET A 206 -19.06 13.31 11.99
CA MET A 206 -19.97 14.28 11.39
C MET A 206 -20.69 13.74 10.16
N LYS A 207 -19.98 12.96 9.32
CA LYS A 207 -20.54 12.40 8.08
C LYS A 207 -20.98 10.95 8.21
N ARG A 208 -20.59 10.26 9.30
CA ARG A 208 -20.85 8.83 9.53
C ARG A 208 -20.18 7.95 8.47
N HIS A 209 -19.17 8.48 7.80
CA HIS A 209 -18.37 7.78 6.83
C HIS A 209 -17.37 6.87 7.54
N THR A 210 -17.34 5.59 7.15
CA THR A 210 -16.29 4.65 7.53
C THR A 210 -16.02 3.66 6.40
N MET A 211 -14.85 3.03 6.45
CA MET A 211 -14.44 1.93 5.57
C MET A 211 -13.62 0.94 6.37
N PHE A 212 -13.35 -0.24 5.80
CA PHE A 212 -12.40 -1.18 6.39
C PHE A 212 -11.04 -0.51 6.71
N SER A 213 -10.39 -0.94 7.80
CA SER A 213 -9.22 -0.25 8.39
C SER A 213 -8.06 -0.05 7.42
N GLU A 214 -7.82 -1.02 6.52
CA GLU A 214 -6.77 -0.97 5.48
C GLU A 214 -7.10 -0.05 4.30
N MET A 215 -8.37 0.32 4.15
CA MET A 215 -8.88 1.21 3.11
C MET A 215 -9.08 2.63 3.62
N TRP A 216 -9.37 2.80 4.91
CA TRP A 216 -9.84 4.06 5.47
C TRP A 216 -8.85 5.22 5.34
N PRO A 217 -7.59 5.14 5.81
CA PRO A 217 -6.67 6.28 5.74
C PRO A 217 -6.28 6.64 4.29
N GLY A 218 -6.08 5.63 3.45
CA GLY A 218 -5.75 5.83 2.03
C GLY A 218 -6.89 6.49 1.26
N SER A 219 -8.13 6.08 1.53
CA SER A 219 -9.31 6.65 0.87
C SER A 219 -9.62 8.07 1.35
N ILE A 220 -9.47 8.36 2.65
CA ILE A 220 -9.59 9.75 3.15
C ILE A 220 -8.49 10.64 2.59
N ALA A 221 -7.25 10.16 2.51
CA ALA A 221 -6.18 10.92 1.87
C ALA A 221 -6.47 11.21 0.39
N LEU A 222 -7.12 10.27 -0.32
CA LEU A 222 -7.57 10.46 -1.69
C LEU A 222 -8.71 11.50 -1.79
N HIS A 223 -9.75 11.38 -0.95
CA HIS A 223 -10.90 12.27 -0.95
C HIS A 223 -10.52 13.72 -0.73
N HIS A 224 -9.62 13.96 0.21
CA HIS A 224 -9.16 15.29 0.62
C HIS A 224 -7.88 15.75 -0.10
N GLY A 225 -7.37 14.98 -1.07
CA GLY A 225 -6.18 15.37 -1.82
C GLY A 225 -4.91 15.50 -0.97
N TYR A 226 -4.80 14.76 0.12
CA TYR A 226 -3.62 14.70 0.97
C TYR A 226 -2.49 13.90 0.32
N LYS A 227 -1.24 14.11 0.78
CA LYS A 227 -0.09 13.43 0.19
C LYS A 227 0.03 12.03 0.79
N ALA A 228 -0.43 11.02 0.06
CA ALA A 228 -0.23 9.62 0.40
C ALA A 228 0.92 9.02 -0.41
N VAL A 229 1.77 8.20 0.20
CA VAL A 229 2.95 7.60 -0.43
C VAL A 229 3.03 6.12 -0.04
N TYR A 230 3.07 5.24 -1.03
CA TYR A 230 3.61 3.90 -0.81
C TYR A 230 5.14 4.01 -0.89
N ALA A 231 5.83 3.67 0.20
CA ALA A 231 7.28 3.64 0.27
C ALA A 231 7.79 2.23 -0.09
N PRO A 232 8.40 2.03 -1.28
CA PRO A 232 8.98 0.75 -1.64
C PRO A 232 10.13 0.42 -0.68
N HIS A 233 10.13 -0.80 -0.17
CA HIS A 233 11.21 -1.35 0.62
C HIS A 233 11.61 -2.73 0.07
N PRO A 234 12.80 -3.24 0.41
CA PRO A 234 13.16 -4.60 0.04
C PRO A 234 12.15 -5.63 0.58
N VAL A 235 11.57 -6.41 -0.32
CA VAL A 235 10.75 -7.58 -0.03
C VAL A 235 11.45 -8.79 -0.64
N TYR A 236 11.90 -9.71 0.20
CA TYR A 236 12.62 -10.90 -0.25
C TYR A 236 11.63 -12.03 -0.50
N ILE A 237 12.00 -12.93 -1.42
CA ILE A 237 11.16 -14.06 -1.83
C ILE A 237 11.96 -15.35 -1.68
N ASP A 238 11.29 -16.38 -1.17
CA ASP A 238 11.85 -17.71 -0.87
C ASP A 238 12.30 -18.52 -2.10
N ARG A 239 12.08 -18.01 -3.32
CA ARG A 239 12.42 -18.68 -4.58
C ARG A 239 12.75 -17.68 -5.69
N ALA A 240 13.58 -18.10 -6.63
CA ALA A 240 14.00 -17.27 -7.77
C ALA A 240 12.92 -17.25 -8.87
N TRP A 241 11.94 -16.35 -8.75
CA TRP A 241 10.97 -16.12 -9.81
C TRP A 241 11.65 -15.45 -11.01
N PRO A 242 11.34 -15.86 -12.26
CA PRO A 242 11.62 -15.02 -13.42
C PRO A 242 10.96 -13.65 -13.19
N THR A 243 11.75 -12.59 -13.23
CA THR A 243 11.33 -11.26 -12.76
C THR A 243 10.23 -10.64 -13.62
N ALA A 244 10.21 -10.94 -14.92
CA ALA A 244 9.11 -10.59 -15.82
C ALA A 244 7.79 -11.28 -15.42
N TYR A 245 7.85 -12.56 -15.01
CA TYR A 245 6.68 -13.30 -14.54
C TYR A 245 6.18 -12.74 -13.20
N LEU A 246 7.09 -12.47 -12.26
CA LEU A 246 6.75 -11.84 -10.99
C LEU A 246 6.04 -10.51 -11.19
N THR A 247 6.59 -9.63 -12.03
CA THR A 247 5.99 -8.33 -12.34
C THR A 247 4.62 -8.49 -12.99
N ALA A 248 4.47 -9.43 -13.93
CA ALA A 248 3.19 -9.73 -14.57
C ALA A 248 2.13 -10.29 -13.62
N ILE A 249 2.52 -10.86 -12.47
CA ILE A 249 1.59 -11.34 -11.43
C ILE A 249 1.24 -10.23 -10.44
N PHE A 250 2.24 -9.52 -9.91
CA PHE A 250 2.06 -8.51 -8.86
C PHE A 250 1.44 -7.21 -9.40
N ASN A 251 1.72 -6.87 -10.66
CA ASN A 251 1.17 -5.69 -11.36
C ASN A 251 0.16 -6.10 -12.45
N ASN A 252 -0.71 -7.06 -12.14
CA ASN A 252 -1.71 -7.62 -13.07
C ASN A 252 -3.09 -6.94 -13.00
N GLY A 253 -3.11 -5.69 -12.57
CA GLY A 253 -4.29 -4.85 -12.44
C GLY A 253 -4.56 -4.01 -13.69
N LEU A 254 -5.44 -3.02 -13.54
CA LEU A 254 -5.76 -2.07 -14.60
C LEU A 254 -4.53 -1.26 -14.98
N ASN A 255 -4.21 -1.18 -16.27
CA ASN A 255 -3.06 -0.42 -16.79
C ASN A 255 -1.72 -0.74 -16.09
N GLY A 256 -1.52 -1.99 -15.65
CA GLY A 256 -0.29 -2.38 -14.94
C GLY A 256 -0.25 -1.95 -13.47
N ALA A 257 -1.37 -1.55 -12.87
CA ALA A 257 -1.51 -1.41 -11.42
C ALA A 257 -1.49 -2.78 -10.71
N ALA A 258 -1.42 -2.80 -9.39
CA ALA A 258 -1.60 -4.01 -8.58
C ALA A 258 -3.08 -4.31 -8.29
N GLY A 259 -3.97 -3.32 -8.43
CA GLY A 259 -5.42 -3.39 -8.21
C GLY A 259 -6.26 -2.97 -9.42
N GLY A 260 -7.54 -2.66 -9.20
CA GLY A 260 -8.43 -2.14 -10.25
C GLY A 260 -8.87 -3.19 -11.27
N SER A 261 -8.67 -4.47 -11.00
CA SER A 261 -9.09 -5.57 -11.88
C SER A 261 -9.23 -6.87 -11.11
N ARG A 262 -10.08 -7.78 -11.60
CA ARG A 262 -10.23 -9.14 -11.06
C ARG A 262 -8.94 -9.96 -11.11
N THR A 263 -8.00 -9.59 -11.99
CA THR A 263 -6.69 -10.24 -12.08
C THR A 263 -5.67 -9.72 -11.06
N SER A 264 -6.03 -8.70 -10.26
CA SER A 264 -5.24 -8.14 -9.16
C SER A 264 -4.65 -9.22 -8.25
N VAL A 265 -3.39 -9.05 -7.85
CA VAL A 265 -2.73 -9.93 -6.86
C VAL A 265 -3.42 -9.87 -5.49
N PHE A 266 -4.15 -8.79 -5.22
CA PHE A 266 -4.94 -8.61 -3.99
C PHE A 266 -6.35 -9.23 -4.04
N SER A 267 -6.77 -9.78 -5.18
CA SER A 267 -7.98 -10.63 -5.22
C SER A 267 -7.72 -11.89 -4.39
N ASP A 268 -8.66 -12.30 -3.55
CA ASP A 268 -8.47 -13.34 -2.53
C ASP A 268 -7.85 -14.63 -3.09
N GLU A 269 -8.31 -15.09 -4.25
CA GLU A 269 -7.83 -16.30 -4.91
C GLU A 269 -6.37 -16.19 -5.42
N ARG A 270 -5.80 -14.98 -5.45
CA ARG A 270 -4.45 -14.67 -5.93
C ARG A 270 -3.48 -14.27 -4.82
N GLN A 271 -3.95 -14.02 -3.62
CA GLN A 271 -3.09 -13.60 -2.51
C GLN A 271 -2.09 -14.67 -2.07
N HIS A 272 -2.29 -15.94 -2.45
CA HIS A 272 -1.31 -17.02 -2.25
C HIS A 272 0.08 -16.71 -2.86
N ASN A 273 0.17 -15.82 -3.84
CA ASN A 273 1.44 -15.37 -4.43
C ASN A 273 2.35 -14.65 -3.41
N PHE A 274 1.77 -14.12 -2.32
CA PHE A 274 2.53 -13.49 -1.26
C PHE A 274 3.15 -14.46 -0.24
N ARG A 275 2.78 -15.76 -0.25
CA ARG A 275 3.24 -16.73 0.76
C ARG A 275 4.76 -16.88 0.82
N GLY A 276 5.43 -16.73 -0.31
CA GLY A 276 6.88 -16.79 -0.40
C GLY A 276 7.60 -15.49 -0.03
N THR A 277 6.88 -14.41 0.32
CA THR A 277 7.47 -13.09 0.55
C THR A 277 7.83 -12.86 2.02
N THR A 278 8.67 -11.86 2.31
CA THR A 278 8.90 -11.40 3.69
C THR A 278 7.85 -10.43 4.20
N TRP A 279 6.90 -9.99 3.37
CA TRP A 279 5.99 -8.89 3.69
C TRP A 279 4.59 -9.11 3.10
N TYR A 280 3.74 -9.76 3.89
CA TYR A 280 2.28 -9.84 3.67
C TYR A 280 1.62 -10.45 4.91
N TYR A 281 0.31 -10.30 5.13
CA TYR A 281 -0.32 -10.89 6.33
C TYR A 281 -0.36 -12.44 6.31
N ASP A 282 -0.45 -13.06 5.12
CA ASP A 282 -0.39 -14.52 4.90
C ASP A 282 1.00 -14.98 4.39
N ALA A 283 2.06 -14.23 4.69
CA ALA A 283 3.41 -14.64 4.29
C ALA A 283 3.89 -15.84 5.14
N GLY A 284 4.13 -16.99 4.49
CA GLY A 284 4.69 -18.18 5.14
C GLY A 284 6.22 -18.14 5.28
N PHE A 285 6.90 -17.43 4.37
CA PHE A 285 8.36 -17.29 4.41
C PHE A 285 8.85 -16.39 5.55
N ALA A 286 8.17 -15.28 5.80
CA ALA A 286 8.49 -14.31 6.85
C ALA A 286 8.76 -14.93 8.24
N PRO A 287 7.84 -15.72 8.84
CA PRO A 287 8.08 -16.31 10.16
C PRO A 287 9.21 -17.34 10.15
N ASN A 288 9.41 -18.07 9.05
CA ASN A 288 10.47 -19.05 8.92
C ASN A 288 11.84 -18.38 8.84
N LEU A 289 11.97 -17.31 8.05
CA LEU A 289 13.17 -16.49 7.97
C LEU A 289 13.54 -15.91 9.33
N TRP A 290 12.57 -15.34 10.05
CA TRP A 290 12.80 -14.76 11.38
C TRP A 290 13.32 -15.79 12.40
N LYS A 291 12.66 -16.96 12.48
CA LYS A 291 13.07 -18.03 13.41
C LYS A 291 14.47 -18.55 13.10
N ARG A 292 14.79 -18.75 11.81
CA ARG A 292 16.14 -19.17 11.38
C ARG A 292 17.19 -18.11 11.68
N TRP A 293 16.86 -16.83 11.52
CA TRP A 293 17.74 -15.73 11.90
C TRP A 293 18.02 -15.68 13.42
N LEU A 294 17.06 -16.10 14.25
CA LEU A 294 17.27 -16.30 15.69
C LEU A 294 18.01 -17.61 16.05
N GLY A 295 18.54 -18.34 15.07
CA GLY A 295 19.25 -19.60 15.28
C GLY A 295 18.34 -20.78 15.63
N LYS A 296 17.03 -20.70 15.37
CA LYS A 296 16.11 -21.84 15.54
C LYS A 296 16.06 -22.69 14.28
N ARG A 297 15.91 -24.01 14.47
CA ARG A 297 15.66 -24.95 13.38
C ARG A 297 14.18 -24.91 12.98
N VAL A 298 13.90 -24.77 11.69
CA VAL A 298 12.54 -24.74 11.12
C VAL A 298 12.53 -25.51 9.80
N ASP A 299 11.57 -26.42 9.65
CA ASP A 299 11.43 -27.30 8.48
C ASP A 299 12.72 -28.08 8.18
N ASN A 300 13.37 -28.57 9.24
CA ASN A 300 14.67 -29.25 9.23
C ASN A 300 15.90 -28.40 8.87
N ASP A 301 15.75 -27.12 8.53
CA ASP A 301 16.84 -26.20 8.21
C ASP A 301 17.18 -25.24 9.36
N GLY A 302 18.41 -24.74 9.38
CA GLY A 302 18.91 -23.82 10.40
C GLY A 302 19.19 -24.51 11.74
N GLY A 303 19.33 -23.72 12.80
CA GLY A 303 19.73 -24.22 14.11
C GLY A 303 21.24 -24.21 14.33
N GLU A 304 21.63 -24.33 15.59
CA GLU A 304 23.03 -24.28 16.04
C GLU A 304 23.94 -25.24 15.26
N GLN A 305 23.49 -26.47 14.99
CA GLN A 305 24.27 -27.45 14.23
C GLN A 305 24.56 -26.97 12.80
N ALA A 306 23.59 -26.33 12.14
CA ALA A 306 23.78 -25.79 10.80
C ALA A 306 24.71 -24.57 10.82
N GLU A 307 24.62 -23.73 11.85
CA GLU A 307 25.51 -22.58 12.04
C GLU A 307 26.96 -23.02 12.30
N GLN A 308 27.18 -24.03 13.13
CA GLN A 308 28.51 -24.57 13.43
C GLN A 308 29.13 -25.32 12.25
N ALA A 309 28.33 -26.06 11.48
CA ALA A 309 28.80 -26.82 10.33
C ALA A 309 28.98 -25.97 9.07
N GLY A 310 28.29 -24.82 8.99
CA GLY A 310 28.29 -23.92 7.84
C GLY A 310 29.17 -22.68 8.03
N GLU A 311 28.70 -21.55 7.52
CA GLU A 311 29.41 -20.26 7.56
C GLU A 311 29.13 -19.44 8.84
N GLY A 312 28.52 -20.05 9.86
CA GLY A 312 28.10 -19.37 11.08
C GLY A 312 26.66 -18.88 11.05
N ARG A 313 26.38 -17.87 11.87
CA ARG A 313 25.03 -17.29 12.02
C ARG A 313 24.58 -16.56 10.77
N MET A 314 23.28 -16.63 10.49
CA MET A 314 22.68 -15.93 9.36
C MET A 314 22.83 -14.40 9.50
N CYS A 315 23.43 -13.77 8.50
CA CYS A 315 23.44 -12.31 8.36
C CYS A 315 22.38 -11.88 7.35
N LEU A 316 21.45 -11.01 7.76
CA LEU A 316 20.43 -10.44 6.89
C LEU A 316 20.61 -8.92 6.76
N PRO A 317 20.35 -8.34 5.57
CA PRO A 317 20.29 -6.89 5.41
C PRO A 317 19.05 -6.31 6.13
N GLY A 318 18.91 -4.98 6.06
CA GLY A 318 17.68 -4.26 6.42
C GLY A 318 16.44 -4.88 5.79
N VAL A 319 15.62 -5.60 6.57
CA VAL A 319 14.40 -6.24 6.06
C VAL A 319 13.23 -6.13 7.03
N LEU A 320 12.09 -5.72 6.49
CA LEU A 320 10.80 -5.82 7.17
C LEU A 320 10.25 -7.23 7.02
N VAL A 321 9.84 -7.82 8.14
CA VAL A 321 9.36 -9.20 8.24
C VAL A 321 7.96 -9.19 8.85
N HIS A 322 6.98 -9.67 8.10
CA HIS A 322 5.60 -9.77 8.55
C HIS A 322 4.91 -10.96 7.87
N PRO A 323 4.23 -11.84 8.63
CA PRO A 323 4.04 -11.80 10.09
C PRO A 323 5.11 -12.59 10.86
N VAL A 324 5.30 -12.25 12.13
CA VAL A 324 6.12 -13.00 13.10
C VAL A 324 5.27 -13.32 14.33
N LYS A 325 4.89 -14.59 14.48
CA LYS A 325 4.04 -15.10 15.58
C LYS A 325 4.68 -16.32 16.25
N GLY A 326 4.36 -16.53 17.53
CA GLY A 326 4.70 -17.76 18.26
C GLY A 326 6.21 -18.02 18.37
N VAL A 327 6.99 -16.99 18.72
CA VAL A 327 8.43 -17.12 18.94
C VAL A 327 8.71 -17.13 20.44
N GLU A 328 9.12 -18.29 20.95
CA GLU A 328 9.63 -18.41 22.32
C GLU A 328 11.08 -17.96 22.38
N LEU A 329 11.34 -16.86 23.07
CA LEU A 329 12.69 -16.39 23.35
C LEU A 329 13.25 -17.20 24.52
N VAL A 330 14.46 -17.72 24.34
CA VAL A 330 15.20 -18.33 25.44
C VAL A 330 15.83 -17.19 26.23
N PHE A 331 15.33 -16.96 27.44
CA PHE A 331 15.96 -16.03 28.37
C PHE A 331 17.03 -16.79 29.15
N GLU A 332 18.27 -16.31 29.14
CA GLU A 332 19.25 -16.75 30.13
C GLU A 332 18.82 -16.17 31.48
N HIS A 333 18.32 -17.03 32.37
CA HIS A 333 18.16 -16.66 33.77
C HIS A 333 19.53 -16.42 34.38
N GLN A 334 19.70 -15.27 35.05
CA GLN A 334 20.83 -15.14 35.97
C GLN A 334 20.68 -16.18 37.07
N VAL A 335 21.79 -16.82 37.44
CA VAL A 335 21.82 -17.82 38.51
C VAL A 335 21.25 -17.18 39.79
N GLY A 336 20.04 -17.58 40.18
CA GLY A 336 19.38 -17.14 41.42
C GLY A 336 18.00 -16.50 41.28
N GLU A 337 17.47 -16.26 40.08
CA GLU A 337 16.09 -15.80 39.90
C GLU A 337 15.16 -16.98 39.57
N GLY A 338 14.30 -17.34 40.52
CA GLY A 338 13.26 -18.36 40.40
C GLY A 338 11.97 -17.92 41.07
#